data_AF-A0A1V5IXH1-F1
#
_entry.id   AF-A0A1V5IXH1-F1
#
_cell.length_a   1.000
_cell.length_b   1.000
_cell.length_c   1.000
_cell.angle_alpha   90.00
_cell.angle_beta   90.00
_cell.angle_gamma   90.00
#
_symmetry.space_group_name_H-M   'P 1'
#
loop_
_entity.id
_entity.type
_entity.pdbx_description
1 polymer ?
#
loop_
_entity_poly.entity_id
_entity_poly.type
_entity_poly.pdbx_seq_one_letter_code
_entity_poly.pdbx_strand_id
1 'polypeptide(L)' 'MLKDGAVSGFLDLGRAGIADRYTDLALAARSIRHNTGDERLVDLFFGAYGLGEVDWQKVDYYILLDELF' A
#
# COMPACT_ATOMS: atom_id res chain seq x y z
N MET A 1 8.62 2.70 11.06
CA MET A 1 9.87 2.32 11.77
C MET A 1 9.83 0.83 12.10
N LEU A 2 10.98 0.15 12.06
CA LEU A 2 11.10 -1.26 12.45
C LEU A 2 11.96 -1.40 13.70
N LYS A 3 11.53 -2.25 14.63
CA LYS A 3 12.30 -2.67 15.81
C LYS A 3 12.06 -4.16 16.03
N ASP A 4 13.13 -4.93 16.19
CA ASP A 4 13.07 -6.39 16.43
C ASP A 4 12.20 -7.15 15.40
N GLY A 5 12.23 -6.71 14.13
CA GLY A 5 11.47 -7.33 13.04
C GLY A 5 9.99 -6.93 12.97
N ALA A 6 9.50 -6.05 13.85
CA ALA A 6 8.11 -5.60 13.87
C ALA A 6 7.99 -4.10 13.62
N VAL A 7 6.83 -3.66 13.13
CA VAL A 7 6.48 -2.23 13.03
C VAL A 7 6.42 -1.64 14.43
N SER A 8 7.20 -0.57 14.65
CA SER A 8 7.37 0.06 15.97
C SER A 8 6.87 1.51 16.02
N GLY A 9 6.27 2.01 14.95
CA GLY A 9 5.76 3.38 14.86
C GLY A 9 5.62 3.90 13.44
N PHE A 10 4.81 4.95 13.29
CA PHE A 10 4.50 5.65 12.04
C PHE A 10 4.98 7.11 12.13
N LEU A 11 5.45 7.63 11.00
CA LEU A 11 5.89 9.01 10.83
C LEU A 11 5.15 9.61 9.62
N ASP A 12 5.31 10.91 9.39
CA ASP A 12 4.70 11.64 8.26
C ASP A 12 3.16 11.55 8.20
N LEU A 13 2.53 11.70 9.35
CA LEU A 13 1.08 11.56 9.54
C LEU A 13 0.24 12.76 9.04
N GLY A 14 0.80 13.64 8.21
CA GLY A 14 0.13 14.86 7.75
C GLY A 14 -1.14 14.61 6.94
N ARG A 15 -1.26 13.43 6.31
CA ARG A 15 -2.44 12.97 5.55
C ARG A 15 -3.21 11.84 6.24
N ALA A 16 -2.85 11.49 7.48
CA ALA A 16 -3.53 10.41 8.20
C ALA A 16 -4.97 10.81 8.55
N GLY A 17 -5.91 9.89 8.39
CA GLY A 17 -7.32 10.16 8.64
C GLY A 17 -8.23 9.02 8.19
N ILE A 18 -9.53 9.28 8.16
CA ILE A 18 -10.52 8.33 7.64
C ILE A 18 -10.49 8.41 6.10
N ALA A 19 -10.19 7.29 5.46
CA ALA A 19 -10.16 7.15 4.01
C ALA A 19 -10.58 5.73 3.61
N ASP A 20 -10.73 5.51 2.30
CA ASP A 20 -10.84 4.15 1.77
C ASP A 20 -9.51 3.42 2.03
N ARG A 21 -9.57 2.12 2.37
CA ARG A 21 -8.38 1.30 2.62
C ARG A 21 -7.40 1.29 1.45
N TYR A 22 -7.90 1.46 0.22
CA TYR A 22 -7.07 1.47 -0.97
C TYR A 22 -6.15 2.70 -1.04
N THR A 23 -6.38 3.75 -0.25
CA THR A 23 -5.41 4.85 -0.09
C THR A 23 -4.05 4.34 0.41
N ASP A 24 -4.02 3.42 1.38
CA ASP A 24 -2.76 2.84 1.89
C ASP A 24 -2.29 1.66 1.01
N LEU A 25 -3.21 0.77 0.63
CA LEU A 25 -2.87 -0.45 -0.10
C LEU A 25 -2.29 -0.16 -1.49
N ALA A 26 -2.79 0.86 -2.17
CA ALA A 26 -2.32 1.23 -3.50
C ALA A 26 -0.87 1.75 -3.45
N LEU A 27 -0.54 2.57 -2.45
CA LEU A 27 0.82 3.08 -2.27
C LEU A 27 1.79 1.98 -1.83
N ALA A 28 1.35 1.07 -0.96
CA ALA A 28 2.14 -0.12 -0.61
C ALA A 28 2.42 -0.98 -1.85
N ALA A 29 1.42 -1.25 -2.68
CA ALA A 29 1.59 -1.98 -3.94
C ALA A 29 2.55 -1.27 -4.90
N ARG A 30 2.39 0.06 -5.09
CA ARG A 30 3.31 0.89 -5.89
C ARG A 30 4.75 0.77 -5.40
N SER A 31 4.97 0.86 -4.09
CA SER A 31 6.30 0.74 -3.49
C SER A 31 6.89 -0.66 -3.68
N ILE A 32 6.12 -1.73 -3.52
CA ILE A 32 6.60 -3.10 -3.76
C ILE A 32 7.02 -3.26 -5.22
N ARG A 33 6.17 -2.84 -6.17
CA ARG A 33 6.47 -2.88 -7.61
C ARG A 33 7.73 -2.12 -7.93
N HIS A 34 7.83 -0.87 -7.48
CA HIS A 34 8.97 -0.01 -7.79
C HIS A 34 10.29 -0.57 -7.26
N ASN A 35 10.29 -1.08 -6.02
CA ASN A 35 11.53 -1.53 -5.38
C ASN A 35 11.96 -2.94 -5.76
N THR A 36 11.04 -3.80 -6.19
CA THR A 36 11.32 -5.23 -6.43
C THR A 36 11.13 -5.67 -7.87
N GLY A 37 10.24 -5.02 -8.63
CA GLY A 37 9.85 -5.44 -9.98
C GLY A 37 9.12 -6.79 -10.05
N ASP A 38 8.74 -7.38 -8.91
CA ASP A 38 8.12 -8.71 -8.85
C ASP A 38 6.63 -8.62 -8.47
N GLU A 39 5.73 -8.77 -9.45
CA GLU A 39 4.29 -8.75 -9.22
C GLU A 39 3.83 -9.86 -8.25
N ARG A 40 4.57 -10.98 -8.11
CA ARG A 40 4.21 -12.04 -7.17
C ARG A 40 4.26 -11.57 -5.72
N LEU A 41 5.10 -10.58 -5.42
CA LEU A 41 5.17 -9.96 -4.09
C LEU A 41 3.99 -9.02 -3.83
N VAL A 42 3.43 -8.42 -4.88
CA VAL A 42 2.19 -7.63 -4.79
C VAL A 42 1.01 -8.56 -4.48
N ASP A 43 0.90 -9.68 -5.19
CA ASP A 43 -0.13 -10.69 -4.94
C ASP A 43 -0.02 -11.27 -3.52
N LEU A 44 1.21 -11.60 -3.08
CA LEU A 44 1.47 -12.06 -1.72
C LEU A 44 1.07 -11.01 -0.68
N PHE A 45 1.36 -9.74 -0.91
CA PHE A 45 0.98 -8.65 -0.02
C PHE A 45 -0.54 -8.55 0.15
N PHE A 46 -1.30 -8.54 -0.95
CA PHE A 46 -2.77 -8.50 -0.88
C PHE A 46 -3.36 -9.74 -0.22
N GLY A 47 -2.78 -10.92 -0.48
CA GLY A 47 -3.15 -12.16 0.20
C GLY A 47 -2.88 -12.12 1.71
N ALA A 48 -1.72 -11.61 2.13
CA ALA A 48 -1.35 -11.48 3.54
C ALA A 48 -2.21 -10.42 4.27
N TYR A 49 -2.66 -9.38 3.57
CA TYR A 49 -3.61 -8.40 4.11
C TYR A 49 -5.01 -9.01 4.31
N GLY A 50 -5.34 -10.13 3.64
CA GLY A 50 -6.60 -10.85 3.80
C GLY A 50 -7.72 -10.38 2.87
N LEU A 51 -7.39 -9.81 1.70
CA LEU A 51 -8.38 -9.50 0.67
C LEU A 51 -8.64 -10.74 -0.20
N GLY A 52 -9.91 -11.15 -0.30
CA GLY A 52 -10.33 -12.24 -1.17
C GLY A 52 -10.34 -11.86 -2.66
N GLU A 53 -10.57 -10.58 -2.96
CA GLU A 53 -10.49 -10.01 -4.31
C GLU A 53 -9.95 -8.59 -4.22
N VAL A 54 -9.07 -8.23 -5.15
CA VAL A 54 -8.46 -6.89 -5.23
C VAL A 54 -9.20 -6.05 -6.27
N ASP A 55 -9.66 -4.88 -5.84
CA ASP A 55 -10.24 -3.86 -6.71
C ASP A 55 -9.09 -3.06 -7.36
N TRP A 56 -8.63 -3.56 -8.50
CA TRP A 56 -7.53 -2.93 -9.23
C TRP A 56 -7.88 -1.54 -9.77
N GLN A 57 -9.15 -1.23 -9.99
CA GLN A 57 -9.56 0.12 -10.39
C GLN A 57 -9.28 1.12 -9.27
N LYS A 58 -9.55 0.75 -8.01
CA LYS A 58 -9.17 1.57 -6.86
C LYS A 58 -7.66 1.64 -6.66
N VAL A 59 -6.93 0.54 -6.84
CA VAL A 59 -5.46 0.56 -6.77
C VAL A 59 -4.90 1.60 -7.75
N ASP A 60 -5.28 1.52 -9.03
CA ASP A 60 -4.80 2.44 -10.05
C ASP A 60 -5.25 3.88 -9.80
N TYR A 61 -6.49 4.07 -9.33
CA TYR A 61 -7.02 5.38 -8.96
C TYR A 61 -6.22 6.04 -7.85
N TYR A 62 -5.95 5.34 -6.73
CA TYR A 62 -5.24 5.91 -5.60
C TYR A 62 -3.75 6.10 -5.87
N ILE A 63 -3.14 5.30 -6.74
CA ILE A 63 -1.79 5.57 -7.26
C ILE A 63 -1.80 6.89 -8.04
N LEU A 64 -2.72 7.05 -9.00
CA LEU A 64 -2.78 8.25 -9.82
C LEU A 64 -3.13 9.51 -9.01
N LEU A 65 -3.99 9.37 -8.01
CA LEU A 65 -4.34 10.47 -7.09
C LEU A 65 -3.11 10.99 -6.34
N ASP A 66 -2.21 10.11 -5.91
CA ASP A 66 -1.00 10.48 -5.17
C ASP A 66 0.04 11.23 -6.03
N GLU A 67 -0.03 11.13 -7.36
CA GLU A 67 0.86 11.89 -8.26
C GLU A 67 0.56 13.41 -8.29
N LEU A 68 -0.56 13.84 -7.70
CA LEU A 68 -0.95 15.26 -7.62
C LEU A 68 -0.40 15.98 -6.38
N PHE A 69 0.53 15.35 -5.67
CA PHE A 69 0.78 15.61 -4.27
C PHE A 69 2.22 15.36 -3.80
#